data_AF-A0A1B3B7N1-F1
#
_entry.id   AF-A0A1B3B7N1-F1
#
_cell.length_a   1.000
_cell.length_b   1.000
_cell.length_c   1.000
_cell.angle_alpha   90.00
_cell.angle_beta   90.00
_cell.angle_gamma   90.00
#
_symmetry.space_group_name_H-M   'P 1'
#
loop_
_entity.id
_entity.type
_entity.pdbx_description
1 polymer ?
#
loop_
_entity_poly.entity_id
_entity_poly.type
_entity_poly.pdbx_seq_one_letter_code
_entity_poly.pdbx_strand_id
1 'polypeptide(L)'
;MAITLGLTLMISKDVQGAGSERELMITDFSPQTESFEWYVQNDNVMGGRSKGGFELKKNLMVFSGSTNTNGGGFSSVITRSIDADLSEYDGVRIKVKADGRRYIWQLQSNARWRGYIVNYWAYFDTKDGEWMEVDIPFEQFYPQIRGFKLSGPNINPAEIKGMGLYIYDKKDGPFELHLDSVKAYSVN
;
A
#
# COMPACT_ATOMS: atom_id res chain seq x y z
N MET A 1 -20.49 7.12 -26.69
CA MET A 1 -21.25 7.08 -25.43
C MET A 1 -20.73 5.86 -24.67
N ALA A 2 -19.73 6.05 -23.80
CA ALA A 2 -19.10 4.95 -23.08
C ALA A 2 -19.93 4.65 -21.84
N ILE A 3 -20.44 3.42 -21.75
CA ILE A 3 -21.20 2.93 -20.61
C ILE A 3 -20.16 2.46 -19.59
N THR A 4 -19.97 3.22 -18.52
CA THR A 4 -19.19 2.80 -17.36
C THR A 4 -20.02 1.76 -16.60
N LEU A 5 -19.69 0.46 -16.75
CA LEU A 5 -20.20 -0.56 -15.83
C LEU A 5 -19.42 -0.42 -14.52
N GLY A 6 -20.10 0.03 -13.45
CA GLY A 6 -19.62 -0.15 -12.09
C GLY A 6 -19.63 -1.63 -11.77
N LEU A 7 -18.45 -2.24 -11.66
CA LEU A 7 -18.32 -3.64 -11.27
C LEU A 7 -18.50 -3.71 -9.75
N THR A 8 -19.65 -4.23 -9.32
CA THR A 8 -19.88 -4.56 -7.90
C THR A 8 -18.94 -5.71 -7.52
N LEU A 9 -18.11 -5.45 -6.50
CA LEU A 9 -17.18 -6.38 -5.88
C LEU A 9 -17.90 -7.69 -5.48
N MET A 10 -17.47 -8.84 -6.03
CA MET A 10 -17.84 -10.15 -5.49
C MET A 10 -16.66 -10.68 -4.67
N ILE A 11 -16.76 -10.51 -3.36
CA ILE A 11 -15.78 -10.99 -2.38
C ILE A 11 -15.92 -12.51 -2.22
N SER A 12 -14.80 -13.24 -2.31
CA SER A 12 -14.74 -14.66 -2.00
C SER A 12 -14.89 -14.93 -0.50
N LYS A 13 -15.70 -15.93 -0.15
CA LYS A 13 -16.29 -16.18 1.18
C LYS A 13 -15.31 -16.31 2.35
N ASP A 14 -15.77 -15.79 3.49
CA ASP A 14 -15.24 -15.94 4.86
C ASP A 14 -14.77 -17.37 5.18
N VAL A 15 -13.61 -17.48 5.83
CA VAL A 15 -13.21 -18.67 6.59
C VAL A 15 -13.45 -18.37 8.07
N GLN A 16 -14.53 -18.90 8.65
CA GLN A 16 -14.86 -18.71 10.07
C GLN A 16 -14.31 -19.86 10.92
N GLY A 17 -13.52 -19.53 11.94
CA GLY A 17 -13.19 -20.40 13.09
C GLY A 17 -13.73 -19.78 14.38
N ALA A 18 -14.15 -20.59 15.36
CA ALA A 18 -14.67 -20.04 16.62
C ALA A 18 -13.55 -19.29 17.38
N GLY A 19 -13.74 -17.98 17.58
CA GLY A 19 -12.72 -17.06 18.12
C GLY A 19 -11.74 -16.49 17.07
N SER A 20 -12.04 -16.63 15.77
CA SER A 20 -11.12 -16.25 14.69
C SER A 20 -11.15 -14.76 14.39
N GLU A 21 -9.96 -14.18 14.30
CA GLU A 21 -9.68 -12.98 13.52
C GLU A 21 -10.41 -13.04 12.16
N ARG A 22 -11.14 -11.97 11.81
CA ARG A 22 -11.77 -11.86 10.49
C ARG A 22 -10.76 -11.29 9.52
N GLU A 23 -10.53 -11.99 8.41
CA GLU A 23 -9.65 -11.53 7.35
C GLU A 23 -10.40 -11.44 6.01
N LEU A 24 -10.14 -10.37 5.27
CA LEU A 24 -10.56 -10.21 3.88
C LEU A 24 -9.34 -10.14 2.98
N MET A 25 -9.21 -11.09 2.06
CA MET A 25 -8.18 -11.02 1.01
C MET A 25 -8.48 -9.86 0.06
N ILE A 26 -7.58 -8.87 0.00
CA ILE A 26 -7.66 -7.77 -0.96
C ILE A 26 -6.94 -8.16 -2.24
N THR A 27 -5.72 -8.69 -2.14
CA THR A 27 -5.00 -9.30 -3.26
C THR A 27 -3.91 -10.25 -2.77
N ASP A 28 -3.72 -11.32 -3.53
CA ASP A 28 -2.59 -12.24 -3.45
C ASP A 28 -1.85 -12.31 -4.81
N PHE A 29 -2.12 -11.35 -5.69
CA PHE A 29 -1.63 -11.26 -7.07
C PHE A 29 -1.90 -12.50 -7.94
N SER A 30 -2.77 -13.40 -7.50
CA SER A 30 -3.25 -14.52 -8.30
C SER A 30 -4.36 -14.06 -9.26
N PRO A 31 -4.64 -14.80 -10.34
CA PRO A 31 -5.78 -14.53 -11.21
C PRO A 31 -7.15 -14.65 -10.51
N GLN A 32 -7.20 -15.17 -9.28
CA GLN A 32 -8.43 -15.35 -8.51
C GLN A 32 -8.78 -14.12 -7.67
N THR A 33 -7.83 -13.23 -7.39
CA THR A 33 -8.10 -11.96 -6.70
C THR A 33 -8.28 -10.82 -7.69
N GLU A 34 -8.80 -9.69 -7.21
CA GLU A 34 -8.98 -8.51 -8.05
C GLU A 34 -7.65 -8.03 -8.61
N SER A 35 -7.62 -7.77 -9.92
CA SER A 35 -6.44 -7.22 -10.58
C SER A 35 -6.45 -5.70 -10.47
N PHE A 36 -5.49 -5.15 -9.74
CA PHE A 36 -5.32 -3.69 -9.64
C PHE A 36 -4.34 -3.16 -10.69
N GLU A 37 -4.65 -1.98 -11.23
CA GLU A 37 -3.69 -1.24 -12.06
C GLU A 37 -2.69 -0.51 -11.17
N TRP A 38 -1.44 -0.94 -11.19
CA TRP A 38 -0.35 -0.32 -10.43
C TRP A 38 0.47 0.63 -11.30
N TYR A 39 1.00 1.70 -10.71
CA TYR A 39 1.92 2.60 -11.38
C TYR A 39 3.05 3.03 -10.45
N VAL A 40 4.18 3.39 -11.06
CA VAL A 40 5.38 3.83 -10.36
C VAL A 40 5.39 5.35 -10.24
N GLN A 41 5.77 5.85 -9.07
CA GLN A 41 6.12 7.26 -8.88
C GLN A 41 7.48 7.39 -8.19
N ASN A 42 8.44 7.95 -8.92
CA ASN A 42 9.80 8.24 -8.48
C ASN A 42 10.00 9.74 -8.25
N ASP A 43 11.10 10.10 -7.60
CA ASP A 43 11.46 11.48 -7.26
C ASP A 43 11.93 12.37 -8.42
N ASN A 44 11.93 11.86 -9.66
CA ASN A 44 12.45 12.59 -10.82
C ASN A 44 11.71 13.90 -11.11
N VAL A 45 10.45 14.03 -10.65
CA VAL A 45 9.65 15.25 -10.78
C VAL A 45 10.31 16.45 -10.08
N MET A 46 11.15 16.20 -9.09
CA MET A 46 11.91 17.20 -8.34
C MET A 46 13.39 17.24 -8.75
N GLY A 47 13.77 16.65 -9.89
CA GLY A 47 15.16 16.49 -10.31
C GLY A 47 15.90 15.35 -9.60
N GLY A 48 15.18 14.50 -8.87
CA GLY A 48 15.73 13.34 -8.19
C GLY A 48 16.22 12.26 -9.16
N ARG A 49 17.06 11.36 -8.62
CA ARG A 49 17.79 10.34 -9.38
C ARG A 49 17.41 8.93 -8.98
N SER A 50 16.41 8.77 -8.13
CA SER A 50 15.93 7.46 -7.73
C SER A 50 15.31 6.75 -8.93
N LYS A 51 15.50 5.43 -8.98
CA LYS A 51 14.94 4.55 -10.00
C LYS A 51 14.33 3.36 -9.30
N GLY A 52 13.00 3.29 -9.27
CA GLY A 52 12.30 2.08 -8.86
C GLY A 52 11.28 1.65 -9.89
N GLY A 53 10.83 0.41 -9.74
CA GLY A 53 9.81 -0.23 -10.56
C GLY A 53 9.21 -1.42 -9.84
N PHE A 54 8.23 -2.05 -10.47
CA PHE A 54 7.66 -3.28 -9.97
C PHE A 54 7.50 -4.31 -11.09
N GLU A 55 7.45 -5.58 -10.71
CA GLU A 55 7.11 -6.69 -11.57
C GLU A 55 6.10 -7.59 -10.86
N LEU A 56 5.11 -8.10 -11.59
CA LEU A 56 4.21 -9.15 -11.10
C LEU A 56 4.71 -10.50 -11.61
N LYS A 57 5.09 -11.40 -10.70
CA LYS A 57 5.64 -12.73 -11.05
C LYS A 57 5.17 -13.76 -10.03
N LYS A 58 4.61 -14.87 -10.50
CA LYS A 58 4.23 -16.04 -9.68
C LYS A 58 3.39 -15.69 -8.44
N ASN A 59 2.34 -14.89 -8.64
CA ASN A 59 1.44 -14.43 -7.56
C ASN A 59 2.17 -13.60 -6.48
N LEU A 60 3.16 -12.81 -6.90
CA LEU A 60 3.87 -11.86 -6.04
C LEU A 60 4.05 -10.55 -6.80
N MET A 61 4.08 -9.44 -6.06
CA MET A 61 4.67 -8.20 -6.53
C MET A 61 6.11 -8.08 -6.03
N VAL A 62 7.06 -7.84 -6.93
CA VAL A 62 8.42 -7.47 -6.58
C VAL A 62 8.58 -5.97 -6.83
N PHE A 63 8.74 -5.20 -5.77
CA PHE A 63 9.04 -3.77 -5.80
C PHE A 63 10.54 -3.56 -5.55
N SER A 64 11.27 -3.06 -6.54
CA SER A 64 12.74 -2.97 -6.45
C SER A 64 13.30 -1.78 -7.21
N GLY A 65 14.54 -1.41 -6.88
CA GLY A 65 15.21 -0.27 -7.47
C GLY A 65 16.42 0.20 -6.70
N SER A 66 16.72 1.49 -6.82
CA SER A 66 17.75 2.19 -6.06
C SER A 66 17.31 3.63 -5.78
N THR A 67 17.42 4.05 -4.52
CA THR A 67 17.14 5.42 -4.09
C THR A 67 18.41 6.27 -4.12
N ASN A 68 18.23 7.57 -4.37
CA ASN A 68 19.30 8.55 -4.28
C ASN A 68 18.79 9.85 -3.65
N THR A 69 19.41 10.27 -2.56
CA THR A 69 19.01 11.41 -1.72
C THR A 69 19.49 12.75 -2.26
N ASN A 70 20.28 12.78 -3.35
CA ASN A 70 20.52 14.01 -4.11
C ASN A 70 19.27 14.36 -4.93
N GLY A 71 18.29 14.95 -4.25
CA GLY A 71 16.95 15.22 -4.75
C GLY A 71 15.89 14.79 -3.73
N GLY A 72 14.90 14.02 -4.17
CA GLY A 72 13.84 13.53 -3.29
C GLY A 72 14.27 12.33 -2.45
N GLY A 73 14.89 11.31 -3.02
CA GLY A 73 15.28 10.07 -2.34
C GLY A 73 14.14 9.09 -2.13
N PHE A 74 13.21 8.97 -3.09
CA PHE A 74 12.10 8.03 -2.97
C PHE A 74 11.72 7.30 -4.26
N SER A 75 11.04 6.17 -4.07
CA SER A 75 10.28 5.46 -5.09
C SER A 75 9.00 4.90 -4.46
N SER A 76 7.98 4.68 -5.28
CA SER A 76 6.72 4.09 -4.84
C SER A 76 6.02 3.35 -5.97
N VAL A 77 5.22 2.35 -5.59
CA VAL A 77 4.27 1.66 -6.46
C VAL A 77 2.89 1.71 -5.80
N ILE A 78 1.93 2.30 -6.50
CA ILE A 78 0.61 2.64 -5.96
C ILE A 78 -0.46 2.23 -6.98
N THR A 79 -1.62 1.78 -6.51
CA THR A 79 -2.79 1.52 -7.36
C THR A 79 -3.31 2.82 -8.00
N ARG A 80 -3.78 2.78 -9.24
CA ARG A 80 -4.45 3.92 -9.89
C ARG A 80 -5.78 4.28 -9.24
N SER A 81 -6.57 3.28 -8.91
CA SER A 81 -7.84 3.42 -8.22
C SER A 81 -8.21 2.07 -7.61
N ILE A 82 -8.75 2.10 -6.41
CA ILE A 82 -9.52 1.02 -5.81
C ILE A 82 -10.84 1.59 -5.25
N ASP A 83 -11.80 0.73 -4.97
CA ASP A 83 -13.01 1.12 -4.25
C ASP A 83 -13.35 0.04 -3.23
N ALA A 84 -12.83 0.23 -2.01
CA ALA A 84 -12.99 -0.74 -0.92
C ALA A 84 -13.57 -0.08 0.33
N ASP A 85 -14.61 -0.72 0.87
CA ASP A 85 -15.15 -0.46 2.19
C ASP A 85 -14.54 -1.47 3.17
N LEU A 86 -13.63 -0.97 4.02
CA LEU A 86 -12.96 -1.74 5.06
C LEU A 86 -13.40 -1.27 6.46
N SER A 87 -14.59 -0.66 6.58
CA SER A 87 -15.10 -0.11 7.85
C SER A 87 -15.32 -1.15 8.95
N GLU A 88 -15.46 -2.42 8.58
CA GLU A 88 -15.59 -3.54 9.53
C GLU A 88 -14.25 -4.12 9.99
N TYR A 89 -13.12 -3.53 9.57
CA TYR A 89 -11.76 -4.03 9.86
C TYR A 89 -10.96 -3.01 10.67
N ASP A 90 -9.98 -3.50 11.43
CA ASP A 90 -9.13 -2.69 12.30
C ASP A 90 -7.87 -2.18 11.59
N GLY A 91 -7.46 -2.85 10.51
CA GLY A 91 -6.32 -2.44 9.71
C GLY A 91 -6.06 -3.30 8.48
N VAL A 92 -4.85 -3.14 7.94
CA VAL A 92 -4.34 -3.90 6.80
C VAL A 92 -3.20 -4.79 7.27
N ARG A 93 -3.22 -6.07 6.88
CA ARG A 93 -2.13 -7.03 7.06
C ARG A 93 -1.45 -7.24 5.72
N ILE A 94 -0.14 -7.03 5.68
CA ILE A 94 0.67 -7.34 4.50
C ILE A 94 1.63 -8.49 4.80
N LYS A 95 1.85 -9.37 3.82
CA LYS A 95 2.87 -10.41 3.91
C LYS A 95 4.00 -10.10 2.96
N VAL A 96 5.20 -9.91 3.51
CA VAL A 96 6.35 -9.37 2.79
C VAL A 96 7.63 -10.12 3.09
N LYS A 97 8.57 -10.08 2.15
CA LYS A 97 9.99 -10.38 2.34
C LYS A 97 10.81 -9.25 1.74
N ALA A 98 11.69 -8.64 2.51
CA ALA A 98 12.39 -7.44 2.08
C ALA A 98 13.88 -7.48 2.45
N ASP A 99 14.56 -6.38 2.16
CA ASP A 99 16.00 -6.14 2.27
C ASP A 99 16.46 -5.57 3.64
N GLY A 100 15.58 -5.57 4.64
CA GLY A 100 15.85 -4.98 5.96
C GLY A 100 15.75 -3.45 6.01
N ARG A 101 15.34 -2.78 4.93
CA ARG A 101 15.03 -1.34 4.95
C ARG A 101 13.65 -1.10 5.58
N ARG A 102 13.43 0.14 6.03
CA ARG A 102 12.12 0.59 6.51
C ARG A 102 11.29 1.08 5.34
N TYR A 103 10.07 0.59 5.24
CA TYR A 103 9.12 0.95 4.18
C TYR A 103 7.91 1.68 4.77
N ILE A 104 7.09 2.20 3.87
CA ILE A 104 5.80 2.80 4.20
C ILE A 104 4.74 2.02 3.43
N TRP A 105 3.67 1.65 4.13
CA TRP A 105 2.42 1.34 3.49
C TRP A 105 1.61 2.63 3.36
N GLN A 106 1.18 2.92 2.14
CA GLN A 106 0.37 4.08 1.82
C GLN A 106 -1.07 3.66 1.57
N LEU A 107 -2.01 4.41 2.14
CA LEU A 107 -3.41 4.41 1.76
C LEU A 107 -3.82 5.77 1.21
N GLN A 108 -4.86 5.79 0.41
CA GLN A 108 -5.58 6.99 -0.02
C GLN A 108 -7.06 6.79 0.25
N SER A 109 -7.74 7.86 0.66
CA SER A 109 -9.21 7.91 0.71
C SER A 109 -9.74 8.99 -0.24
N ASN A 110 -11.02 9.34 -0.10
CA ASN A 110 -11.61 10.49 -0.79
C ASN A 110 -11.12 11.86 -0.23
N ALA A 111 -10.38 11.89 0.87
CA ALA A 111 -9.96 13.11 1.53
C ALA A 111 -9.07 13.98 0.63
N ARG A 112 -9.39 15.27 0.57
CA ARG A 112 -8.64 16.27 -0.20
C ARG A 112 -8.24 17.46 0.66
N TRP A 113 -7.07 18.00 0.38
CA TRP A 113 -6.63 19.26 0.95
C TRP A 113 -6.01 20.14 -0.14
N ARG A 114 -6.58 21.35 -0.30
CA ARG A 114 -6.22 22.30 -1.36
C ARG A 114 -6.24 21.68 -2.77
N GLY A 115 -7.22 20.81 -3.03
CA GLY A 115 -7.42 20.14 -4.31
C GLY A 115 -6.60 18.86 -4.52
N TYR A 116 -5.60 18.58 -3.68
CA TYR A 116 -4.78 17.37 -3.76
C TYR A 116 -5.38 16.23 -2.92
N ILE A 117 -5.22 15.00 -3.39
CA ILE A 117 -5.54 13.79 -2.61
C ILE A 117 -4.59 13.73 -1.42
N VAL A 118 -5.14 13.47 -0.23
CA VAL A 118 -4.37 13.22 0.99
C VAL A 118 -3.86 11.78 0.94
N ASN A 119 -2.56 11.59 1.16
CA ASN A 119 -1.97 10.28 1.35
C ASN A 119 -1.88 9.98 2.84
N TYR A 120 -2.06 8.72 3.19
CA TYR A 120 -2.00 8.25 4.57
C TYR A 120 -0.84 7.29 4.68
N TRP A 121 0.15 7.62 5.51
CA TRP A 121 1.38 6.84 5.64
C TRP A 121 1.43 6.13 6.98
N ALA A 122 1.82 4.86 6.95
CA ALA A 122 2.25 4.10 8.11
C ALA A 122 3.59 3.43 7.79
N TYR A 123 4.58 3.62 8.67
CA TYR A 123 5.88 2.98 8.52
C TYR A 123 5.86 1.56 9.08
N PHE A 124 6.60 0.67 8.44
CA PHE A 124 6.89 -0.65 8.99
C PHE A 124 8.36 -1.03 8.76
N ASP A 125 8.92 -1.73 9.74
CA ASP A 125 10.28 -2.26 9.68
C ASP A 125 10.28 -3.66 9.09
N THR A 126 11.36 -4.00 8.39
CA THR A 126 11.52 -5.32 7.78
C THR A 126 12.78 -6.00 8.29
N LYS A 127 12.85 -7.31 8.10
CA LYS A 127 14.05 -8.11 8.35
C LYS A 127 14.61 -8.62 7.02
N ASP A 128 15.91 -8.46 6.84
CA ASP A 128 16.58 -8.85 5.60
C ASP A 128 16.41 -10.36 5.32
N GLY A 129 15.83 -10.68 4.17
CA GLY A 129 15.70 -12.04 3.67
C GLY A 129 14.59 -12.90 4.30
N GLU A 130 13.87 -12.40 5.32
CA GLU A 130 12.82 -13.13 6.05
C GLU A 130 11.42 -12.77 5.56
N TRP A 131 10.55 -13.77 5.45
CA TRP A 131 9.12 -13.55 5.28
C TRP A 131 8.49 -13.15 6.62
N MET A 132 7.63 -12.14 6.60
CA MET A 132 6.90 -11.67 7.76
C MET A 132 5.51 -11.18 7.38
N GLU A 133 4.58 -11.31 8.32
CA GLU A 133 3.30 -10.60 8.29
C GLU A 133 3.41 -9.34 9.14
N VAL A 134 2.91 -8.23 8.61
CA VAL A 134 2.91 -6.91 9.25
C VAL A 134 1.49 -6.43 9.35
N ASP A 135 1.01 -6.30 10.58
CA ASP A 135 -0.26 -5.65 10.90
C ASP A 135 -0.07 -4.15 11.01
N ILE A 136 -0.88 -3.42 10.25
CA ILE A 136 -0.86 -1.98 10.17
C ILE A 136 -2.26 -1.47 10.53
N PRO A 137 -2.52 -1.19 11.82
CA PRO A 137 -3.80 -0.64 12.28
C PRO A 137 -4.13 0.69 11.57
N PHE A 138 -5.40 0.95 11.29
CA PHE A 138 -5.81 2.21 10.65
C PHE A 138 -5.43 3.45 11.48
N GLU A 139 -5.34 3.31 12.81
CA GLU A 139 -4.89 4.37 13.73
C GLU A 139 -3.41 4.75 13.59
N GLN A 140 -2.57 3.87 13.02
CA GLN A 140 -1.15 4.15 12.82
C GLN A 140 -0.91 5.11 11.64
N PHE A 141 -1.88 5.21 10.73
CA PHE A 141 -1.76 6.06 9.56
C PHE A 141 -1.90 7.53 9.92
N TYR A 142 -0.97 8.34 9.41
CA TYR A 142 -1.09 9.78 9.49
C TYR A 142 -1.28 10.41 8.10
N PRO A 143 -2.13 11.45 7.99
CA PRO A 143 -2.34 12.15 6.73
C PRO A 143 -1.12 13.00 6.37
N GLN A 144 -0.78 13.03 5.08
CA GLN A 144 0.30 13.85 4.54
C GLN A 144 0.05 14.24 3.08
N ILE A 145 0.62 15.36 2.67
CA ILE A 145 0.70 15.78 1.28
C ILE A 145 2.12 16.20 0.96
N ARG A 146 2.72 15.57 -0.07
CA ARG A 146 4.04 15.94 -0.60
C ARG A 146 5.12 16.05 0.48
N GLY A 147 5.10 15.15 1.46
CA GLY A 147 6.04 15.12 2.58
C GLY A 147 5.65 15.99 3.79
N PHE A 148 4.57 16.77 3.70
CA PHE A 148 4.06 17.55 4.82
C PHE A 148 2.99 16.76 5.57
N LYS A 149 3.29 16.42 6.83
CA LYS A 149 2.30 15.81 7.75
C LYS A 149 1.19 16.82 8.03
N LEU A 150 -0.05 16.35 7.95
CA LEU A 150 -1.26 17.10 8.29
C LEU A 150 -1.73 16.72 9.70
N SER A 151 -2.56 17.56 10.31
CA SER A 151 -3.19 17.30 11.60
C SER A 151 -4.42 16.39 11.51
N GLY A 152 -4.95 16.16 10.31
CA GLY A 152 -6.18 15.41 10.09
C GLY A 152 -6.73 15.63 8.67
N PRO A 153 -7.86 14.97 8.33
CA PRO A 153 -8.54 13.95 9.14
C PRO A 153 -7.76 12.64 9.16
N ASN A 154 -8.08 11.74 10.09
CA ASN A 154 -7.62 10.34 10.04
C ASN A 154 -8.15 9.64 8.77
N ILE A 155 -7.58 8.48 8.44
CA ILE A 155 -8.08 7.68 7.31
C ILE A 155 -9.53 7.28 7.57
N ASN A 156 -10.37 7.31 6.52
CA ASN A 156 -11.73 6.76 6.56
C ASN A 156 -11.70 5.36 5.93
N PRO A 157 -11.79 4.27 6.71
CA PRO A 157 -11.73 2.91 6.17
C PRO A 157 -12.92 2.55 5.27
N ALA A 158 -14.05 3.26 5.38
CA ALA A 158 -15.21 3.03 4.52
C ALA A 158 -14.99 3.46 3.05
N GLU A 159 -13.93 4.24 2.79
CA GLU A 159 -13.67 4.81 1.48
C GLU A 159 -12.19 4.73 1.11
N ILE A 160 -11.64 3.52 1.06
CA ILE A 160 -10.28 3.32 0.57
C ILE A 160 -10.29 3.43 -0.96
N LYS A 161 -9.51 4.37 -1.48
CA LYS A 161 -9.42 4.72 -2.91
C LYS A 161 -8.06 4.43 -3.55
N GLY A 162 -7.05 4.14 -2.73
CA GLY A 162 -5.72 3.77 -3.20
C GLY A 162 -4.90 3.07 -2.13
N MET A 163 -3.98 2.21 -2.55
CA MET A 163 -3.01 1.57 -1.67
C MET A 163 -1.65 1.38 -2.36
N GLY A 164 -0.58 1.22 -1.59
CA GLY A 164 0.70 0.81 -2.15
C GLY A 164 1.91 0.93 -1.24
N LEU A 165 3.07 0.64 -1.82
CA LEU A 165 4.37 0.62 -1.16
C LEU A 165 5.16 1.88 -1.50
N TYR A 166 5.88 2.38 -0.50
CA TYR A 166 6.77 3.53 -0.64
C TYR A 166 8.09 3.24 0.07
N ILE A 167 9.21 3.65 -0.54
CA ILE A 167 10.52 3.70 0.10
C ILE A 167 10.97 5.16 0.20
N TYR A 168 11.19 5.63 1.43
CA TYR A 168 11.63 6.99 1.74
C TYR A 168 12.38 7.05 3.08
N ASP A 169 13.36 6.18 3.24
CA ASP A 169 14.12 5.98 4.49
C ASP A 169 15.37 6.87 4.60
N LYS A 170 15.56 7.79 3.65
CA LYS A 170 16.71 8.71 3.56
C LYS A 170 18.06 8.00 3.36
N LYS A 171 18.06 6.82 2.76
CA LYS A 171 19.29 6.10 2.40
C LYS A 171 19.45 6.03 0.89
N ASP A 172 20.70 6.13 0.43
CA ASP A 172 21.08 5.83 -0.95
C ASP A 172 21.29 4.33 -1.12
N GLY A 173 21.07 3.85 -2.34
CA GLY A 173 21.40 2.49 -2.72
C GLY A 173 20.18 1.60 -3.01
N PRO A 174 20.44 0.32 -3.30
CA PRO A 174 19.43 -0.60 -3.79
C PRO A 174 18.34 -0.85 -2.76
N PHE A 175 17.15 -1.18 -3.24
CA PHE A 175 16.09 -1.75 -2.43
C PHE A 175 15.34 -2.86 -3.16
N GLU A 176 14.80 -3.81 -2.40
CA GLU A 176 13.94 -4.88 -2.90
C GLU A 176 12.96 -5.35 -1.83
N LEU A 177 11.68 -5.42 -2.20
CA LEU A 177 10.60 -5.96 -1.38
C LEU A 177 9.68 -6.83 -2.24
N HIS A 178 9.44 -8.04 -1.77
CA HIS A 178 8.47 -9.00 -2.29
C HIS A 178 7.21 -8.88 -1.45
N LEU A 179 6.08 -8.60 -2.09
CA LEU A 179 4.76 -8.52 -1.48
C LEU A 179 3.94 -9.71 -1.97
N ASP A 180 3.54 -10.55 -1.03
CA ASP A 180 2.81 -11.80 -1.27
C ASP A 180 1.31 -11.60 -1.19
N SER A 181 0.85 -10.90 -0.15
CA SER A 181 -0.58 -10.63 0.01
C SER A 181 -0.86 -9.33 0.75
N VAL A 182 -2.03 -8.78 0.50
CA VAL A 182 -2.66 -7.70 1.25
C VAL A 182 -4.02 -8.19 1.72
N LYS A 183 -4.28 -8.08 3.02
CA LYS A 183 -5.56 -8.42 3.64
C LYS A 183 -6.06 -7.26 4.49
N ALA A 184 -7.36 -7.13 4.67
CA ALA A 184 -7.91 -6.42 5.83
C ALA A 184 -8.04 -7.42 6.99
N TYR A 185 -7.76 -6.99 8.22
CA TYR A 185 -7.88 -7.84 9.41
C TYR A 185 -8.73 -7.15 10.49
N SER A 186 -9.41 -7.95 11.31
CA SER A 186 -10.12 -7.47 12.50
C SER A 186 -9.86 -8.39 13.68
N VAL A 187 -9.45 -7.79 14.80
CA VAL A 187 -9.24 -8.46 16.08
C VAL A 187 -10.54 -8.36 16.88
N ASN A 188 -11.21 -9.50 17.08
CA ASN A 188 -12.41 -9.56 17.94
C ASN A 188 -12.08 -9.33 19.41
#